data_AF-A0A6D2G5K1-F1
#
_entry.id   AF-A0A6D2G5K1-F1
#
_cell.length_a   1.000
_cell.length_b   1.000
_cell.length_c   1.000
_cell.angle_alpha   90.00
_cell.angle_beta   90.00
_cell.angle_gamma   90.00
#
_symmetry.space_group_name_H-M   'P 1'
#
loop_
_entity.id
_entity.type
_entity.pdbx_description
1 polymer ?
#
loop_
_entity_poly.entity_id
_entity_poly.type
_entity_poly.pdbx_seq_one_letter_code
_entity_poly.pdbx_strand_id
1 'polypeptide(L)'
;MKITTWRVSASGVVEKSEIIDGSRVSEGDVLIALGSSGPHSNGYSLVRKIIDVSGCDPQTTLLEGKPLADHLLEPTRIYVKSVLELIENIDVHAIAHLTGGGFWENIPRVLPENTQA
;
A
#
# COMPACT_ATOMS: atom_id res chain seq x y z
N MET A 1 9.03 26.57 15.54
CA MET A 1 7.68 26.00 15.32
C MET A 1 7.87 24.54 14.89
N LYS A 2 7.53 23.55 15.72
CA LYS A 2 7.62 22.12 15.34
C LYS A 2 6.28 21.73 14.71
N ILE A 3 6.27 21.31 13.46
CA ILE A 3 5.08 20.73 12.83
C ILE A 3 4.85 19.36 13.47
N THR A 4 3.69 19.16 14.09
CA THR A 4 3.35 17.91 14.80
C THR A 4 2.40 17.01 14.00
N THR A 5 1.69 17.57 13.03
CA THR A 5 0.68 16.86 12.23
C THR A 5 0.66 17.41 10.80
N TRP A 6 0.50 16.52 9.84
CA TRP A 6 0.28 16.84 8.42
C TRP A 6 -1.10 16.37 7.98
N ARG A 7 -1.76 17.14 7.12
CA ARG A 7 -2.98 16.74 6.42
C ARG A 7 -2.86 17.20 4.98
N VAL A 8 -3.23 16.32 4.05
CA VAL A 8 -3.19 16.56 2.61
C VAL A 8 -4.49 16.05 2.00
N SER A 9 -4.98 16.74 0.98
CA SER A 9 -6.15 16.34 0.19
C SER A 9 -5.73 16.20 -1.27
N ALA A 10 -6.37 15.29 -2.00
CA ALA A 10 -6.17 15.08 -3.43
C ALA A 10 -7.53 15.03 -4.16
N SER A 11 -7.54 15.39 -5.44
CA SER A 11 -8.70 15.28 -6.33
C SER A 11 -8.28 14.60 -7.62
N GLY A 12 -9.11 13.69 -8.13
CA GLY A 12 -8.91 12.96 -9.38
C GLY A 12 -10.18 13.02 -10.24
N VAL A 13 -10.02 12.71 -11.53
CA VAL A 13 -11.11 12.68 -12.51
C VAL A 13 -11.09 11.32 -13.21
N VAL A 14 -12.26 10.77 -13.48
CA VAL A 14 -12.44 9.50 -14.19
C VAL A 14 -13.72 9.57 -15.01
N GLU A 15 -13.71 8.95 -16.19
CA GLU A 15 -14.92 8.78 -16.99
C GLU A 15 -15.88 7.82 -16.28
N LYS A 16 -17.18 8.14 -16.28
CA LYS A 16 -18.17 7.36 -15.54
C LYS A 16 -18.22 5.90 -15.98
N SER A 17 -18.02 5.64 -17.27
CA SER A 17 -18.00 4.30 -17.87
C SER A 17 -16.72 3.52 -17.58
N GLU A 18 -15.66 4.17 -17.10
CA GLU A 18 -14.34 3.57 -16.87
C GLU A 18 -14.03 3.38 -15.37
N ILE A 19 -15.03 3.56 -14.51
CA ILE A 19 -14.89 3.33 -13.07
C ILE A 19 -14.63 1.85 -12.82
N ILE A 20 -13.51 1.55 -12.16
CA ILE A 20 -13.18 0.22 -11.67
C ILE A 20 -13.76 0.07 -10.26
N ASP A 21 -14.84 -0.71 -10.12
CA ASP A 21 -15.57 -0.91 -8.88
C ASP A 21 -15.48 -2.34 -8.31
N GLY A 22 -14.73 -3.23 -8.96
CA GLY A 22 -14.57 -4.62 -8.55
C GLY A 22 -15.69 -5.56 -8.99
N SER A 23 -16.77 -5.06 -9.61
CA SER A 23 -17.90 -5.89 -10.08
C SER A 23 -17.54 -6.85 -11.20
N ARG A 24 -16.43 -6.58 -11.89
CA ARG A 24 -15.91 -7.39 -13.01
C ARG A 24 -15.01 -8.54 -12.57
N VAL A 25 -14.67 -8.61 -11.28
CA VAL A 25 -13.83 -9.70 -10.77
C VAL A 25 -14.56 -11.03 -10.90
N SER A 26 -13.87 -12.04 -11.40
CA SER A 26 -14.45 -13.37 -11.64
C SER A 26 -13.46 -14.50 -11.38
N GLU A 27 -13.98 -15.73 -11.23
CA GLU A 27 -13.13 -16.91 -11.12
C GLU A 27 -12.23 -17.04 -12.35
N GLY A 28 -10.93 -17.25 -12.11
CA GLY A 28 -9.91 -17.30 -13.16
C GLY A 28 -9.13 -16.00 -13.35
N ASP A 29 -9.53 -14.91 -12.70
CA ASP A 29 -8.73 -13.69 -12.66
C ASP A 29 -7.38 -13.92 -11.96
N VAL A 30 -6.36 -13.20 -12.43
CA VAL A 30 -5.00 -13.30 -11.90
C VAL A 30 -4.69 -12.12 -11.00
N LEU A 31 -4.15 -12.41 -9.82
CA LEU A 31 -3.64 -11.39 -8.90
C LEU A 31 -2.19 -11.04 -9.25
N ILE A 32 -1.94 -9.75 -9.45
CA ILE A 32 -0.60 -9.21 -9.67
C ILE A 32 -0.28 -8.25 -8.53
N ALA A 33 0.82 -8.52 -7.82
CA ALA A 33 1.28 -7.68 -6.72
C ALA A 33 2.39 -6.71 -7.19
N LEU A 34 2.27 -5.44 -6.81
CA LEU A 34 3.34 -4.46 -6.96
C LEU A 34 4.13 -4.38 -5.65
N GLY A 35 5.45 -4.59 -5.73
CA GLY A 35 6.31 -4.55 -4.56
C GLY A 35 6.27 -3.18 -3.86
N SER A 36 6.13 -3.19 -2.53
CA SER A 36 6.30 -2.00 -1.71
C SER A 36 7.77 -1.58 -1.64
N SER A 37 8.01 -0.36 -1.17
CA SER A 37 9.35 0.14 -0.87
C SER A 37 9.78 -0.21 0.56
N GLY A 38 8.83 -0.57 1.43
CA GLY A 38 9.05 -0.84 2.85
C GLY A 38 7.70 -0.90 3.58
N PRO A 39 7.64 -0.46 4.86
CA PRO A 39 6.40 -0.40 5.65
C PRO A 39 5.37 0.63 5.15
N HIS A 40 5.76 1.50 4.22
CA HIS A 40 4.97 2.64 3.75
C HIS A 40 4.59 3.60 4.89
N SER A 41 3.32 3.87 5.12
CA SER A 41 2.84 4.80 6.15
C SER A 41 2.01 4.13 7.25
N ASN A 42 1.99 2.79 7.28
CA ASN A 42 1.16 2.00 8.20
C ASN A 42 2.01 1.11 9.11
N GLY A 43 1.43 0.64 10.21
CA GLY A 43 2.12 -0.30 11.13
C GLY A 43 3.15 0.31 12.07
N TYR A 44 3.45 1.62 12.00
CA TYR A 44 4.49 2.25 12.82
C TYR A 44 4.26 2.19 14.33
N SER A 45 3.01 2.04 14.80
CA SER A 45 2.75 1.80 16.22
C SER A 45 3.35 0.47 16.69
N LEU A 46 3.23 -0.59 15.87
CA LEU A 46 3.84 -1.88 16.16
C LEU A 46 5.37 -1.81 16.00
N VAL A 47 5.87 -1.18 14.93
CA VAL A 47 7.31 -1.00 14.72
C VAL A 47 7.96 -0.31 15.92
N ARG A 48 7.40 0.81 16.40
CA ARG A 48 7.91 1.51 17.59
C ARG A 48 7.89 0.61 18.81
N LYS A 49 6.84 -0.20 18.99
CA LYS A 49 6.76 -1.12 20.12
C LYS A 49 7.81 -2.22 20.04
N ILE A 50 8.10 -2.75 18.85
CA ILE A 50 9.15 -3.75 18.63
C ILE A 50 10.54 -3.15 18.94
N ILE A 51 10.82 -1.92 18.51
CA ILE A 51 12.08 -1.23 18.83
C ILE A 51 12.22 -1.06 20.35
N ASP A 52 11.16 -0.59 21.02
CA ASP A 52 11.12 -0.41 22.48
C ASP A 52 11.41 -1.72 23.24
N VAL A 53 10.74 -2.82 22.90
CA VAL A 53 10.94 -4.10 23.60
C VAL A 53 12.24 -4.81 23.25
N SER A 54 12.76 -4.59 22.05
CA SER A 54 14.05 -5.18 21.62
C SER A 54 15.25 -4.41 22.14
N GLY A 55 15.08 -3.14 22.53
CA GLY A 55 16.17 -2.26 22.94
C GLY A 55 17.14 -1.92 21.82
N CYS A 56 16.78 -2.16 20.56
CA CYS A 56 17.64 -1.84 19.43
C CYS A 56 17.65 -0.33 19.16
N ASP A 57 18.80 0.19 18.72
CA ASP A 57 18.89 1.54 18.18
C ASP A 57 18.81 1.46 16.64
N PRO A 58 17.73 1.94 16.00
CA PRO A 58 17.56 1.84 14.55
C PRO A 58 18.64 2.57 13.75
N GLN A 59 19.33 3.57 14.32
CA GLN A 59 20.37 4.32 13.62
C GLN A 59 21.67 3.53 13.49
N THR A 60 21.94 2.62 14.43
CA THR A 60 23.20 1.85 14.48
C THR A 60 22.99 0.37 14.15
N THR A 61 21.76 -0.13 14.30
CA THR A 61 21.40 -1.50 13.88
C THR A 61 21.40 -1.59 12.37
N LEU A 62 22.18 -2.53 11.81
CA LEU A 62 22.26 -2.74 10.37
C LEU A 62 21.34 -3.88 9.92
N LEU A 63 20.61 -3.63 8.83
CA LEU A 63 19.88 -4.62 8.05
C LEU A 63 20.38 -4.54 6.62
N GLU A 64 20.88 -5.66 6.08
CA GLU A 64 21.42 -5.73 4.70
C GLU A 64 22.47 -4.65 4.40
N GLY A 65 23.29 -4.32 5.39
CA GLY A 65 24.37 -3.33 5.24
C GLY A 65 23.93 -1.86 5.30
N LYS A 66 22.66 -1.56 5.60
CA LYS A 66 22.15 -0.20 5.84
C LYS A 66 21.53 -0.06 7.23
N PRO A 67 21.53 1.14 7.84
CA PRO A 67 20.79 1.40 9.07
C PRO A 67 19.32 0.98 8.97
N LEU A 68 18.80 0.34 10.01
CA LEU A 68 17.37 -0.02 10.10
C LEU A 68 16.48 1.22 9.96
N ALA A 69 16.92 2.37 10.47
CA ALA A 69 16.25 3.65 10.32
C ALA A 69 15.98 3.99 8.84
N ASP A 70 16.91 3.69 7.93
CA ASP A 70 16.76 3.99 6.51
C ASP A 70 15.66 3.12 5.88
N HIS A 71 15.64 1.82 6.19
CA HIS A 71 14.57 0.91 5.75
C HIS A 71 13.20 1.32 6.30
N LEU A 72 13.16 1.80 7.54
CA LEU A 72 11.93 2.26 8.19
C LEU A 72 11.46 3.63 7.72
N LEU A 73 12.34 4.46 7.16
CA LEU A 73 11.99 5.80 6.66
C LEU A 73 11.91 5.87 5.13
N GLU A 74 12.12 4.74 4.45
CA GLU A 74 11.96 4.63 3.00
C GLU A 74 10.59 5.18 2.57
N PRO A 75 10.54 6.18 1.67
CA PRO A 75 9.28 6.81 1.28
C PRO A 75 8.27 5.83 0.69
N THR A 76 6.98 6.10 0.90
CA THR A 76 5.90 5.32 0.27
C THR A 76 6.00 5.42 -1.25
N ARG A 77 6.06 4.27 -1.92
CA ARG A 77 6.08 4.21 -3.38
C ARG A 77 4.75 4.72 -3.95
N ILE A 78 4.83 5.61 -4.93
CA ILE A 78 3.67 6.17 -5.62
C ILE A 78 3.46 5.44 -6.95
N TYR A 79 2.36 4.72 -7.08
CA TYR A 79 2.09 3.81 -8.22
C TYR A 79 1.33 4.44 -9.39
N VAL A 80 0.90 5.71 -9.27
CA VAL A 80 -0.07 6.33 -10.19
C VAL A 80 0.30 6.20 -11.67
N LYS A 81 1.56 6.42 -12.04
CA LYS A 81 1.99 6.35 -13.45
C LYS A 81 1.89 4.93 -14.01
N SER A 82 2.46 3.95 -13.30
CA SER A 82 2.43 2.55 -13.69
C SER A 82 1.00 1.99 -13.73
N VAL A 83 0.14 2.42 -12.81
CA VAL A 83 -1.25 1.96 -12.75
C VAL A 83 -2.08 2.57 -13.88
N LEU A 84 -1.92 3.85 -14.20
CA LEU A 84 -2.61 4.47 -15.33
C LEU A 84 -2.20 3.81 -16.65
N GLU A 85 -0.91 3.59 -16.86
CA GLU A 85 -0.40 2.88 -18.04
C GLU A 85 -0.95 1.45 -18.11
N LEU A 86 -1.07 0.75 -16.98
CA LEU A 86 -1.66 -0.58 -16.92
C LEU A 86 -3.14 -0.58 -17.33
N ILE A 87 -3.93 0.38 -16.83
CA ILE A 87 -5.36 0.52 -17.13
C ILE A 87 -5.58 0.82 -18.62
N GLU A 88 -4.69 1.59 -19.25
CA GLU A 88 -4.78 1.90 -20.69
C GLU A 88 -4.52 0.68 -21.58
N ASN A 89 -3.74 -0.30 -21.11
CA ASN A 89 -3.24 -1.40 -21.94
C ASN A 89 -3.83 -2.77 -21.58
N ILE A 90 -4.40 -2.93 -20.38
CA ILE A 90 -4.88 -4.19 -19.84
C ILE A 90 -6.25 -3.98 -19.20
N ASP A 91 -7.13 -4.97 -19.34
CA ASP A 91 -8.41 -4.95 -18.65
C ASP A 91 -8.24 -5.24 -17.15
N VAL A 92 -8.20 -4.17 -16.34
CA VAL A 92 -8.04 -4.27 -14.89
C VAL A 92 -9.39 -4.38 -14.20
N HIS A 93 -9.67 -5.52 -13.57
CA HIS A 93 -10.96 -5.78 -12.94
C HIS A 93 -11.11 -5.16 -11.54
N ALA A 94 -10.02 -5.07 -10.77
CA ALA A 94 -9.99 -4.46 -9.43
C ALA A 94 -8.57 -3.99 -9.06
N ILE A 95 -8.48 -3.02 -8.13
CA ILE A 95 -7.21 -2.52 -7.59
C ILE A 95 -7.34 -2.36 -6.08
N ALA A 96 -6.58 -3.15 -5.31
CA ALA A 96 -6.51 -3.03 -3.85
C ALA A 96 -5.24 -2.29 -3.41
N HIS A 97 -5.39 -1.10 -2.80
CA HIS A 97 -4.27 -0.41 -2.16
C HIS A 97 -4.09 -0.91 -0.72
N LEU A 98 -3.00 -1.63 -0.47
CA LEU A 98 -2.71 -2.19 0.86
C LEU A 98 -2.24 -1.09 1.82
N THR A 99 -3.08 -0.76 2.81
CA THR A 99 -2.79 0.25 3.84
C THR A 99 -3.00 -0.34 5.24
N GLY A 100 -3.63 0.38 6.18
CA GLY A 100 -4.01 -0.16 7.47
C GLY A 100 -4.86 -1.43 7.32
N GLY A 101 -4.63 -2.42 8.18
CA GLY A 101 -5.30 -3.73 8.13
C GLY A 101 -4.73 -4.75 7.13
N GLY A 102 -3.81 -4.33 6.24
CA GLY A 102 -3.09 -5.24 5.35
C GLY A 102 -4.01 -6.01 4.39
N PHE A 103 -3.64 -7.26 4.06
CA PHE A 103 -4.37 -8.10 3.10
C PHE A 103 -5.81 -8.35 3.52
N TRP A 104 -6.04 -8.71 4.78
CA TRP A 104 -7.34 -9.12 5.33
C TRP A 104 -8.40 -8.04 5.25
N GLU A 105 -8.01 -6.77 5.40
CA GLU A 105 -8.95 -5.66 5.32
C GLU A 105 -9.04 -5.04 3.94
N ASN A 106 -7.95 -4.98 3.17
CA ASN A 106 -7.93 -4.20 1.93
C ASN A 106 -8.35 -5.00 0.70
N ILE A 107 -7.99 -6.30 0.61
CA ILE A 107 -8.34 -7.12 -0.56
C ILE A 107 -9.86 -7.36 -0.65
N PRO A 108 -10.56 -7.79 0.42
CA PRO A 108 -11.99 -8.09 0.31
C PRO A 108 -12.86 -6.88 -0.05
N ARG A 109 -12.38 -5.64 0.13
CA ARG A 109 -13.12 -4.41 -0.18
C ARG A 109 -13.34 -4.18 -1.67
N VAL A 110 -12.54 -4.83 -2.52
CA VAL A 110 -12.61 -4.67 -3.99
C VAL A 110 -13.09 -5.95 -4.68
N LEU A 111 -13.51 -6.94 -3.90
CA LEU A 111 -14.04 -8.20 -4.39
C LEU A 111 -15.58 -8.19 -4.33
N PRO A 112 -16.27 -8.88 -5.25
CA PRO A 112 -17.71 -9.10 -5.17
C PRO A 112 -18.12 -9.84 -3.90
N GLU A 113 -19.38 -9.70 -3.50
CA GLU A 113 -19.92 -10.47 -2.37
C GLU A 113 -19.76 -11.98 -2.59
N ASN A 114 -19.49 -12.70 -1.50
CA ASN A 114 -19.30 -14.16 -1.50
C ASN A 114 -18.13 -14.66 -2.36
N THR A 115 -17.12 -13.81 -2.61
CA THR A 115 -15.88 -14.22 -3.28
C THR A 115 -14.66 -14.11 -2.36
N GLN A 116 -13.59 -14.79 -2.72
CA GLN A 116 -12.30 -14.75 -2.03
C GLN A 116 -11.17 -14.80 -3.08
N ALA A 117 -10.10 -14.07 -2.80
CA ALA A 117 -8.86 -14.02 -3.57
C ALA A 117 -7.86 -15.12 -3.16
#